data_AF-A0A4Q3CIT6-F1
#
_entry.id   AF-A0A4Q3CIT6-F1
#
_cell.length_a   1.000
_cell.length_b   1.000
_cell.length_c   1.000
_cell.angle_alpha   90.00
_cell.angle_beta   90.00
_cell.angle_gamma   90.00
#
_symmetry.space_group_name_H-M   'P 1'
#
loop_
_entity.id
_entity.type
_entity.pdbx_description
1 polymer ?
#
loop_
_entity_poly.entity_id
_entity_poly.type
_entity_poly.pdbx_seq_one_letter_code
_entity_poly.pdbx_strand_id
1 'polypeptide(L)' 'MVQMLSFALFATVLYVSIAAIIATIKAELPYMLRAMGIDEAPALPPRQSTREPRGRLTGSPKELASRRLLRAAA' A
#
# COMPACT_ATOMS: atom_id res chain seq x y z
N MET A 1 31.87 22.69 24.36
CA MET A 1 31.74 21.60 23.36
C MET A 1 30.55 20.69 23.64
N VAL A 2 30.37 20.20 24.87
CA VAL A 2 29.23 19.33 25.25
C VAL A 2 27.87 19.97 24.95
N GLN A 3 27.68 21.27 25.22
CA GLN A 3 26.42 21.98 24.96
C GLN A 3 26.03 22.00 23.48
N MET A 4 27.00 22.15 22.57
CA MET A 4 26.74 22.09 21.12
C MET A 4 26.34 20.68 20.70
N LEU A 5 26.97 19.65 21.28
CA LEU A 5 26.62 18.26 21.03
C LEU A 5 25.22 17.92 21.56
N SER A 6 24.88 18.35 22.77
CA SER A 6 23.54 18.18 23.35
C SER A 6 22.47 18.86 22.49
N PHE A 7 22.75 20.08 22.01
CA PHE A 7 21.84 20.79 21.10
C PHE A 7 21.67 20.05 19.77
N ALA A 8 22.76 19.58 19.16
CA ALA A 8 22.72 18.82 17.92
C ALA A 8 21.92 17.51 18.05
N LEU A 9 22.11 16.77 19.15
CA LEU A 9 21.34 15.56 19.44
C LEU A 9 19.87 15.87 19.64
N PHE A 10 19.54 16.89 20.43
CA PHE A 10 18.17 17.32 20.66
C PHE A 10 17.48 17.75 19.35
N ALA A 11 18.14 18.57 18.54
CA ALA A 11 17.62 19.02 17.25
C ALA A 11 17.39 17.86 16.28
N THR A 12 18.29 16.86 16.28
CA THR A 12 18.17 15.66 15.45
C THR A 12 16.95 14.83 15.86
N VAL A 13 16.80 14.55 17.17
CA VAL A 13 15.64 13.81 17.68
C VAL A 13 14.34 14.56 17.39
N LEU A 14 14.34 15.88 17.57
CA LEU A 14 13.19 16.73 17.26
C LEU A 14 12.82 16.64 15.77
N TYR A 15 13.80 16.76 14.88
CA TYR A 15 13.60 16.67 13.44
C TYR A 15 13.06 15.30 13.02
N VAL A 16 13.66 14.22 13.52
CA VAL A 16 13.20 12.85 13.23
C VAL A 16 11.78 12.63 13.74
N SER A 17 11.45 13.14 14.93
CA SER A 17 10.11 13.03 15.51
C SER A 17 9.07 13.76 14.67
N ILE A 18 9.36 15.00 14.25
CA ILE A 18 8.48 15.78 13.36
C ILE A 18 8.30 15.04 12.03
N ALA A 19 9.38 14.54 11.44
CA ALA A 19 9.33 13.81 10.18
C ALA A 19 8.47 12.53 10.30
N ALA A 20 8.58 11.79 11.41
CA ALA A 20 7.78 10.60 11.67
C ALA A 20 6.29 10.93 11.81
N ILE A 21 5.94 12.02 12.51
CA ILE A 21 4.55 12.49 12.62
C ILE A 21 4.00 12.84 11.24
N ILE A 22 4.72 13.62 10.45
CA ILE A 22 4.30 14.01 9.09
C ILE A 22 4.12 12.77 8.21
N ALA A 23 5.05 11.82 8.27
CA ALA A 23 4.97 10.57 7.50
C ALA A 23 3.72 9.76 7.88
N THR A 24 3.41 9.68 9.18
CA THR A 24 2.22 8.99 9.68
C THR A 24 0.94 9.68 9.22
N ILE A 25 0.87 11.02 9.34
CA ILE A 25 -0.27 11.80 8.85
C ILE A 25 -0.45 11.58 7.35
N LYS A 26 0.62 11.66 6.55
CA LYS A 26 0.53 11.44 5.09
C LYS A 26 0.08 10.02 4.73
N ALA A 27 0.37 9.03 5.55
CA ALA A 27 -0.08 7.66 5.34
C ALA A 27 -1.56 7.48 5.72
N GLU A 28 -2.01 8.09 6.81
CA GLU A 28 -3.36 7.91 7.36
C GLU A 28 -4.41 8.86 6.78
N LEU A 29 -4.01 10.07 6.38
CA LEU A 29 -4.88 11.13 5.88
C LEU A 29 -5.74 10.71 4.68
N PRO A 30 -5.22 9.96 3.67
CA PRO A 30 -6.05 9.47 2.57
C PRO A 30 -7.16 8.52 3.03
N TYR A 31 -6.91 7.68 4.04
CA TYR A 31 -7.94 6.80 4.58
C TYR A 31 -9.01 7.59 5.33
N MET A 32 -8.61 8.61 6.10
CA MET A 32 -9.53 9.51 6.80
C MET A 32 -10.40 10.33 5.83
N LEU A 33 -9.80 10.89 4.78
CA LEU A 33 -10.50 11.67 3.76
C LEU A 33 -11.50 10.80 2.99
N ARG A 34 -11.09 9.57 2.63
CA ARG A 34 -11.99 8.58 2.03
C ARG A 34 -13.16 8.22 2.94
N ALA A 35 -12.94 8.08 4.25
CA ALA A 35 -14.00 7.79 5.21
C ALA A 35 -15.00 8.96 5.35
N MET A 36 -14.56 10.20 5.12
CA MET A 36 -15.41 11.40 5.10
C MET A 36 -16.10 11.64 3.75
N GLY A 37 -15.90 10.76 2.76
CA GLY A 37 -16.45 10.93 1.41
C GLY A 37 -15.81 12.08 0.63
N ILE A 38 -14.67 12.59 1.09
CA ILE A 38 -13.87 13.57 0.36
C ILE A 38 -13.02 12.77 -0.63
N ASP A 39 -13.43 12.80 -1.89
CA ASP A 39 -12.78 12.09 -2.98
C ASP A 39 -11.43 12.76 -3.29
N GLU A 40 -10.38 12.33 -2.60
CA GLU A 40 -9.02 12.63 -3.06
C GLU A 40 -8.83 11.93 -4.40
N ALA A 41 -8.60 12.72 -5.46
CA ALA A 41 -8.29 12.28 -6.81
C ALA A 41 -7.42 11.01 -6.81
N PRO A 42 -7.68 10.04 -7.71
CA PRO A 42 -7.26 8.65 -7.53
C PRO A 42 -5.78 8.57 -7.16
N ALA A 43 -5.53 8.37 -5.87
CA ALA A 43 -4.20 8.10 -5.36
C ALA A 43 -3.71 6.87 -6.11
N LEU A 44 -2.64 7.02 -6.90
CA LEU A 44 -1.98 5.90 -7.56
C LEU A 44 -1.89 4.77 -6.53
N PRO A 45 -2.38 3.56 -6.85
CA PRO A 45 -2.33 2.46 -5.90
C PRO A 45 -0.89 2.33 -5.42
N PRO A 46 -0.66 2.04 -4.12
CA PRO A 46 0.68 1.81 -3.62
C PRO A 46 1.33 0.80 -4.57
N ARG A 47 2.47 1.17 -5.18
CA ARG A 47 3.29 0.21 -5.93
C ARG A 47 3.65 -0.88 -4.93
N GLN A 48 2.84 -1.93 -4.91
CA GLN A 48 3.10 -3.11 -4.09
C GLN A 48 4.47 -3.60 -4.54
N SER A 49 5.40 -3.56 -3.60
CA SER A 49 6.75 -4.09 -3.74
C SER A 49 6.66 -5.44 -4.46
N THR A 50 7.39 -5.53 -5.57
CA THR A 50 7.49 -6.71 -6.44
C THR A 50 8.24 -7.82 -5.70
N ARG A 51 7.56 -8.49 -4.76
CA ARG A 51 8.07 -9.67 -4.06
C ARG A 51 6.94 -10.53 -3.50
N GLU A 52 6.35 -11.37 -4.37
CA GLU A 52 6.30 -12.84 -4.23
C GLU A 52 5.31 -13.44 -5.24
N PRO A 53 5.71 -14.45 -6.03
CA PRO A 53 4.82 -15.09 -7.01
C PRO A 53 4.00 -16.17 -6.31
N ARG A 54 2.81 -15.82 -5.80
CA ARG A 54 1.84 -16.83 -5.36
C ARG A 54 0.86 -17.12 -6.48
N GLY A 55 1.09 -18.28 -7.11
CA GLY A 55 0.25 -18.84 -8.16
C GLY A 55 -1.23 -18.74 -7.85
N ARG A 56 -1.91 -17.87 -8.58
CA ARG A 56 -3.36 -17.90 -8.71
C ARG A 56 -3.67 -18.46 -10.08
N LEU A 57 -3.93 -19.76 -10.09
CA LEU A 57 -4.51 -20.54 -11.18
C LEU A 57 -5.70 -19.79 -11.78
N THR A 58 -5.45 -18.95 -12.77
CA THR A 58 -6.43 -18.56 -13.76
C THR A 58 -6.68 -19.77 -14.63
N GLY A 59 -7.75 -20.51 -14.33
CA GLY A 59 -8.30 -21.48 -15.27
C GLY A 59 -8.50 -20.78 -16.61
N SER A 60 -7.74 -21.23 -17.60
CA SER A 60 -7.81 -20.74 -18.97
C SER A 60 -9.26 -20.87 -19.48
N PRO A 61 -9.83 -19.85 -20.16
CA PRO A 61 -11.17 -19.91 -20.73
C PRO A 61 -11.42 -21.13 -21.64
N LYS A 62 -10.36 -21.78 -22.14
CA LYS A 62 -10.45 -22.98 -22.98
C LYS A 62 -10.84 -24.25 -22.21
N GLU A 63 -10.54 -24.36 -20.91
CA GLU A 63 -10.84 -25.57 -20.12
C GLU A 63 -12.33 -25.67 -19.72
N LEU A 64 -12.97 -24.52 -19.45
CA LEU A 64 -14.40 -24.44 -19.13
C LEU A 64 -15.29 -24.82 -20.31
N ALA A 65 -14.85 -24.57 -21.55
CA ALA A 65 -15.58 -24.94 -22.76
C ALA A 65 -15.57 -26.45 -23.00
N SER A 66 -14.44 -27.13 -22.78
CA SER A 66 -14.34 -28.59 -22.95
C SER A 66 -15.21 -29.37 -21.94
N ARG A 67 -15.34 -28.89 -20.70
CA ARG A 67 -16.21 -29.52 -19.70
C ARG A 67 -17.71 -29.36 -19.98
N ARG A 68 -18.12 -28.29 -20.68
CA ARG A 68 -19.52 -28.10 -21.09
C ARG A 68 -19.91 -29.00 -22.25
N LEU A 69 -19.01 -29.21 -23.21
CA LEU A 69 -19.28 -30.11 -24.34
C LEU A 69 -19.45 -31.58 -23.89
N LEU A 70 -18.65 -32.03 -22.93
CA LEU A 70 -18.77 -33.39 -22.37
C LEU A 70 -20.07 -33.63 -21.59
N ARG A 71 -20.66 -32.59 -20.98
CA ARG A 71 -21.95 -32.69 -20.28
C ARG A 71 -23.18 -32.58 -21.19
N ALA A 72 -23.02 -32.10 -22.41
CA ALA A 72 -24.09 -32.01 -23.39
C ALA A 72 -24.21 -33.28 -24.26
N ALA A 73 -23.24 -34.19 -24.17
CA ALA A 73 -23.16 -35.43 -24.94
C ALA A 73 -23.41 -36.71 -24.11
N ALA A 74 -23.83 -36.57 -22.85
CA ALA A 74 -24.25 -37.65 -21.97
C ALA A 74 -25.74 -37.49 -21.63
#